data_AF-A0A9E7KS48-F1
#
_entry.id   AF-A0A9E7KS48-F1
#
_cell.length_a   1.000
_cell.length_b   1.000
_cell.length_c   1.000
_cell.angle_alpha   90.00
_cell.angle_beta   90.00
_cell.angle_gamma   90.00
#
_symmetry.space_group_name_H-M   'P 1'
#
loop_
_entity.id
_entity.type
_entity.pdbx_description
1 polymer ?
#
loop_
_entity_poly.entity_id
_entity_poly.type
_entity_poly.pdbx_seq_one_letter_code
_entity_poly.pdbx_strand_id
1 'polypeptide(L)'
;MQVDWKETGEVHVIKADLPGVRREEVKVELESGGRVLQISGERRREVQETGSTWRQVERSSGRFMRRLSLPANAKVEGVKASMEHGVLTVVVPKAEVNQPRLESAQMSG
;
A
#
# COMPACT_ATOMS: atom_id res chain seq x y z
N MET A 1 -6.54 -3.47 -9.23
CA MET A 1 -5.41 -2.63 -8.79
C MET A 1 -4.18 -3.50 -8.77
N GLN A 2 -3.12 -3.12 -9.49
CA GLN A 2 -1.82 -3.77 -9.43
C GLN A 2 -1.01 -3.13 -8.31
N VAL A 3 -0.19 -3.92 -7.63
CA VAL A 3 0.56 -3.48 -6.45
C VAL A 3 1.94 -4.11 -6.46
N ASP A 4 2.95 -3.26 -6.33
CA ASP A 4 4.32 -3.64 -6.07
C ASP A 4 4.68 -3.32 -4.62
N TRP A 5 5.49 -4.20 -4.02
CA TRP A 5 6.01 -4.00 -2.68
C TRP A 5 7.50 -4.30 -2.67
N LYS A 6 8.30 -3.30 -2.32
CA LYS A 6 9.73 -3.46 -2.05
C LYS A 6 10.06 -3.10 -0.61
N GLU A 7 11.17 -3.65 -0.14
CA GLU A 7 11.70 -3.46 1.20
C GLU A 7 13.15 -2.98 1.12
N THR A 8 13.51 -2.07 2.02
CA THR A 8 14.89 -1.61 2.26
C THR A 8 15.25 -1.87 3.72
N GLY A 9 16.48 -1.55 4.16
CA GLY A 9 16.85 -1.67 5.57
C GLY A 9 15.93 -0.88 6.52
N GLU A 10 15.44 0.28 6.06
CA GLU A 10 14.75 1.26 6.92
C GLU A 10 13.24 1.34 6.69
N VAL A 11 12.76 1.04 5.48
CA VAL A 11 11.35 1.25 5.11
C VAL A 11 10.82 0.14 4.20
N HIS A 12 9.51 -0.08 4.27
CA HIS A 12 8.73 -0.71 3.20
C HIS A 12 8.14 0.37 2.29
N VAL A 13 8.16 0.11 0.98
CA VAL A 13 7.55 0.98 -0.03
C VAL A 13 6.56 0.16 -0.84
N ILE A 14 5.28 0.51 -0.72
CA ILE A 14 4.17 -0.08 -1.45
C ILE A 14 3.75 0.90 -2.54
N LYS A 15 3.68 0.45 -3.79
CA LYS A 15 3.17 1.22 -4.92
C LYS A 15 1.94 0.56 -5.49
N ALA A 16 0.89 1.34 -5.75
CA ALA A 16 -0.35 0.84 -6.31
C ALA A 16 -0.80 1.69 -7.50
N ASP A 17 -1.07 1.01 -8.62
CA ASP A 17 -1.51 1.67 -9.84
C ASP A 17 -3.01 1.98 -9.80
N LEU A 18 -3.30 3.28 -9.76
CA LEU A 18 -4.63 3.86 -9.64
C LEU A 18 -4.88 4.95 -10.71
N PRO A 19 -4.60 4.70 -12.00
CA PRO A 19 -4.89 5.68 -13.05
C PRO A 19 -6.39 5.99 -13.09
N GLY A 20 -6.70 7.28 -13.30
CA GLY A 20 -8.06 7.81 -13.38
C GLY A 20 -8.82 7.86 -12.05
N VAL A 21 -8.17 7.58 -10.92
CA VAL A 21 -8.75 7.72 -9.58
C VAL A 21 -8.17 8.96 -8.92
N ARG A 22 -9.02 9.79 -8.31
CA ARG A 22 -8.56 10.97 -7.58
C ARG A 22 -8.08 10.59 -6.18
N ARG A 23 -7.14 11.34 -5.61
CA ARG A 23 -6.51 11.03 -4.31
C ARG A 23 -7.55 10.87 -3.20
N GLU A 24 -8.53 11.75 -3.19
CA GLU A 24 -9.66 11.87 -2.29
C GLU A 24 -10.66 10.71 -2.40
N GLU A 25 -10.60 9.93 -3.49
CA GLU A 25 -11.39 8.70 -3.67
C GLU A 25 -10.63 7.45 -3.22
N VAL A 26 -9.38 7.60 -2.75
CA VAL A 26 -8.54 6.53 -2.22
C VAL A 26 -8.47 6.65 -0.70
N LYS A 27 -8.77 5.56 -0.01
CA LYS A 27 -8.57 5.41 1.43
C LYS A 27 -7.38 4.51 1.70
N VAL A 28 -6.49 4.98 2.57
CA VAL A 28 -5.35 4.23 3.08
C VAL A 28 -5.51 4.14 4.60
N GLU A 29 -5.70 2.93 5.11
CA GLU A 29 -6.04 2.67 6.50
C GLU A 29 -5.13 1.59 7.07
N LEU A 30 -4.91 1.65 8.38
CA LEU A 30 -4.19 0.64 9.14
C LEU A 30 -5.19 -0.09 10.05
N GLU A 31 -5.42 -1.37 9.76
CA GLU A 31 -6.31 -2.25 10.52
C GLU A 31 -5.51 -3.14 11.49
N SER A 32 -6.22 -3.87 12.36
CA SER A 32 -5.64 -4.89 13.25
C SER A 32 -4.48 -4.40 14.10
N GLY A 33 -4.63 -3.22 14.72
CA GLY A 33 -3.58 -2.61 15.55
C GLY A 33 -2.34 -2.20 14.76
N GLY A 34 -2.49 -1.90 13.47
CA GLY A 34 -1.40 -1.43 12.61
C GLY A 34 -0.69 -2.51 11.79
N ARG A 35 -1.14 -3.76 11.86
CA ARG A 35 -0.52 -4.89 11.14
C ARG A 35 -1.04 -5.09 9.73
N VAL A 36 -2.16 -4.47 9.36
CA VAL A 36 -2.75 -4.64 8.03
C VAL A 36 -2.89 -3.28 7.37
N LEU A 37 -2.16 -3.08 6.28
CA LEU A 37 -2.37 -1.92 5.40
C LEU A 37 -3.52 -2.23 4.45
N GLN A 38 -4.58 -1.45 4.54
CA GLN A 38 -5.71 -1.48 3.62
C GLN A 38 -5.64 -0.30 2.66
N ILE A 39 -5.71 -0.59 1.36
CA ILE A 39 -5.88 0.39 0.28
C ILE A 39 -7.23 0.11 -0.37
N SER A 40 -8.14 1.06 -0.34
CA SER A 40 -9.49 0.90 -0.91
C SER A 40 -9.95 2.16 -1.65
N GLY A 41 -10.96 2.00 -2.51
CA GLY A 41 -11.54 3.09 -3.27
C GLY A 41 -12.46 2.60 -4.38
N GLU A 42 -12.86 3.50 -5.26
CA GLU A 42 -13.73 3.18 -6.39
C GLU A 42 -13.25 3.87 -7.67
N ARG A 43 -13.09 3.09 -8.74
CA ARG A 43 -12.83 3.63 -10.08
C ARG A 43 -14.17 3.75 -10.80
N ARG A 44 -14.63 4.98 -10.99
CA ARG A 44 -15.88 5.25 -11.71
C ARG A 44 -15.71 4.92 -13.19
N ARG A 45 -16.74 4.33 -13.79
CA ARG A 45 -16.82 4.17 -15.24
C ARG A 45 -17.23 5.50 -15.85
N GLU A 46 -16.68 5.81 -17.02
CA GLU A 46 -17.19 6.93 -17.84
C GLU A 46 -18.66 6.67 -18.19
N VAL A 47 -19.49 7.67 -17.93
CA VAL A 47 -20.92 7.62 -18.26
C VAL A 47 -21.05 7.60 -19.77
N GLN A 48 -21.85 6.67 -20.30
CA GLN A 48 -22.09 6.60 -21.74
C GLN A 48 -22.92 7.81 -22.16
N GLU A 49 -22.36 8.66 -23.01
CA GLU A 49 -23.08 9.81 -23.57
C GLU A 49 -24.06 9.34 -24.65
N THR A 50 -25.23 9.97 -24.72
CA THR A 50 -26.24 9.69 -25.76
C THR A 50 -25.61 9.91 -27.14
N GLY A 51 -25.59 8.86 -27.97
CA GLY A 51 -24.97 8.87 -29.30
C GLY A 51 -23.58 8.22 -29.37
N SER A 52 -23.02 7.77 -28.24
CA SER A 52 -21.74 7.05 -28.20
C SER A 52 -21.92 5.53 -28.04
N THR A 53 -21.09 4.75 -28.74
CA THR A 53 -21.03 3.29 -28.62
C THR A 53 -19.64 2.85 -28.20
N TRP A 54 -19.55 2.14 -27.08
CA TRP A 54 -18.32 1.46 -26.68
C TRP A 54 -17.99 0.37 -27.71
N ARG A 55 -16.86 0.51 -28.41
CA ARG A 55 -16.35 -0.56 -29.29
C ARG A 55 -15.62 -1.64 -28.49
N GLN A 56 -14.90 -1.25 -27.44
CA GLN A 56 -14.11 -2.15 -26.59
C GLN A 56 -13.93 -1.54 -25.21
N VAL A 57 -13.96 -2.39 -24.17
CA VAL A 57 -13.78 -1.98 -22.77
C VAL A 57 -12.90 -3.01 -22.08
N GLU A 58 -11.67 -2.62 -21.78
CA GLU A 58 -10.69 -3.45 -21.07
C GLU A 58 -10.38 -2.92 -19.67
N ARG A 59 -10.48 -1.59 -19.50
CA ARG A 59 -10.24 -0.93 -18.22
C ARG A 59 -11.29 -1.41 -17.22
N SER A 60 -10.82 -2.02 -16.13
CA SER A 60 -11.67 -2.35 -14.99
C SER A 60 -12.28 -1.09 -14.39
N SER A 61 -13.55 -1.17 -13.97
CA SER A 61 -14.27 -0.16 -13.20
C SER A 61 -14.91 -0.80 -11.97
N GLY A 62 -15.23 0.00 -10.96
CA GLY A 62 -15.87 -0.43 -9.72
C GLY A 62 -14.95 -0.31 -8.50
N ARG A 63 -15.41 -0.89 -7.39
CA ARG A 63 -14.70 -0.84 -6.11
C ARG A 63 -13.47 -1.73 -6.14
N PHE A 64 -12.41 -1.25 -5.50
CA PHE A 64 -11.20 -2.02 -5.26
C PHE A 64 -10.84 -2.01 -3.78
N MET A 65 -10.23 -3.10 -3.33
CA MET A 65 -9.68 -3.24 -1.99
C MET A 65 -8.48 -4.18 -2.06
N ARG A 66 -7.38 -3.77 -1.42
CA ARG A 66 -6.21 -4.61 -1.19
C ARG A 66 -5.82 -4.51 0.27
N ARG A 67 -5.58 -5.66 0.88
CA ARG A 67 -5.00 -5.79 2.22
C ARG A 67 -3.62 -6.39 2.11
N LEU A 68 -2.66 -5.80 2.81
CA LEU A 68 -1.27 -6.27 2.90
C LEU A 68 -0.92 -6.40 4.38
N SER A 69 -0.51 -7.59 4.80
CA SER A 69 -0.02 -7.82 6.15
C SER A 69 1.39 -7.25 6.27
N LEU A 70 1.56 -6.21 7.08
CA LEU A 70 2.84 -5.60 7.37
C LEU A 70 3.63 -6.46 8.36
N PRO A 71 4.97 -6.51 8.25
CA PRO A 71 5.81 -7.18 9.23
C PRO A 71 5.70 -6.56 10.63
N ALA A 72 6.06 -7.33 11.65
CA ALA A 72 5.95 -6.93 13.05
C ALA A 72 6.78 -5.68 13.41
N ASN A 73 7.85 -5.41 12.66
CA ASN A 73 8.69 -4.24 12.84
C ASN A 73 8.18 -3.01 12.06
N ALA A 74 6.97 -2.98 11.53
CA ALA A 74 6.43 -1.78 10.90
C ALA A 74 6.08 -0.70 11.95
N LYS A 75 6.57 0.53 11.77
CA LYS A 75 6.27 1.69 12.61
C LYS A 75 5.07 2.47 12.05
N VAL A 76 3.89 2.10 12.53
CA VAL A 76 2.57 2.62 12.15
C VAL A 76 2.48 4.15 12.21
N GLU A 77 3.04 4.77 13.24
CA GLU A 77 2.99 6.23 13.45
C GLU A 77 3.74 7.02 12.36
N GLY A 78 4.67 6.37 11.65
CA GLY A 78 5.48 7.01 10.61
C GLY A 78 4.95 6.83 9.19
N VAL A 79 3.78 6.20 9.02
CA VAL A 79 3.25 5.89 7.69
C VAL A 79 2.90 7.16 6.93
N LYS A 80 3.40 7.26 5.69
CA LYS A 80 3.13 8.37 4.78
C LYS A 80 2.56 7.84 3.48
N ALA A 81 1.56 8.54 2.94
CA ALA A 81 0.97 8.24 1.64
C ALA A 81 1.06 9.46 0.73
N SER A 82 1.39 9.24 -0.53
CA SER A 82 1.41 10.26 -1.57
C SER A 82 0.89 9.66 -2.88
N MET A 83 0.36 10.50 -3.76
CA MET A 83 -0.13 10.03 -5.05
C MET A 83 0.29 11.02 -6.13
N GLU A 84 0.94 10.50 -7.16
CA GLU A 84 1.50 11.27 -8.27
C GLU A 84 1.33 10.47 -9.57
N HIS A 85 0.93 11.13 -10.66
CA HIS A 85 0.76 10.52 -11.98
C HIS A 85 -0.06 9.21 -12.01
N GLY A 86 -1.08 9.10 -11.14
CA GLY A 86 -1.94 7.91 -11.07
C GLY A 86 -1.34 6.74 -10.27
N VAL A 87 -0.23 6.93 -9.57
CA VAL A 87 0.40 5.92 -8.71
C VAL A 87 0.34 6.36 -7.26
N LEU A 88 -0.28 5.55 -6.41
CA LEU A 88 -0.23 5.71 -4.95
C LEU A 88 1.10 5.11 -4.45
N THR A 89 1.84 5.87 -3.65
CA THR A 89 3.02 5.40 -2.93
C THR A 89 2.77 5.50 -1.42
N VAL A 90 2.81 4.36 -0.73
CA VAL A 90 2.76 4.27 0.73
C VAL A 90 4.13 3.86 1.26
N VAL A 91 4.69 4.69 2.14
CA VAL A 91 5.97 4.44 2.81
C VAL A 91 5.67 4.10 4.26
N VAL A 92 6.16 2.94 4.69
CA VAL A 92 6.00 2.43 6.06
C VAL A 92 7.40 2.28 6.66
N PRO A 93 7.80 3.14 7.61
CA PRO A 93 9.08 3.00 8.29
C PRO A 93 9.15 1.71 9.10
N LYS A 94 10.36 1.20 9.30
CA LYS A 94 10.63 0.10 10.22
C LYS A 94 11.00 0.67 11.58
N ALA A 95 10.60 -0.03 12.64
CA ALA A 95 11.13 0.16 13.96
C ALA A 95 12.61 -0.21 13.96
N GLU A 96 13.43 0.57 14.66
CA GLU A 96 14.84 0.25 14.86
C GLU A 96 14.93 -1.14 15.49
N VAL A 97 15.53 -2.06 14.75
CA VAL A 97 15.91 -3.35 15.31
C VAL A 97 17.14 -3.06 16.15
N ASN A 98 16.97 -2.96 17.47
CA ASN A 98 18.09 -3.11 18.39
C ASN A 98 18.76 -4.44 18.01
N GLN A 99 19.94 -4.37 17.38
CA GLN A 99 20.70 -5.57 17.09
C GLN A 99 20.88 -6.30 18.42
N PRO A 100 20.51 -7.59 18.53
CA PRO A 100 20.80 -8.33 19.73
C PRO A 100 22.31 -8.25 19.93
N ARG A 101 22.74 -7.67 21.06
CA ARG A 101 24.11 -7.79 21.53
C ARG A 101 24.39 -9.30 21.54
N LEU A 102 25.33 -9.75 20.72
CA LEU A 102 25.87 -11.09 20.81
C LEU A 102 26.50 -11.22 22.20
N GLU A 103 25.72 -11.70 23.17
CA GLU A 103 26.28 -12.16 24.43
C GLU A 103 26.93 -13.51 24.14
N SER A 104 28.25 -13.50 24.05
CA SER A 104 29.03 -14.72 23.97
C SER A 104 28.81 -15.53 25.24
N ALA A 105 28.05 -16.62 25.15
CA ALA A 105 27.95 -17.60 26.22
C ALA A 105 29.27 -18.37 26.30
N GLN A 106 29.98 -18.24 27.43
CA GLN A 106 31.11 -19.13 27.73
C GLN A 106 30.55 -20.45 28.27
N MET A 107 30.95 -21.55 27.65
CA MET A 107 30.68 -22.90 28.14
C MET A 107 31.60 -23.19 29.33
N SER A 108 31.05 -23.44 30.51
CA SER A 108 31.78 -23.95 31.67
C SER A 108 31.98 -25.45 31.53
N GLY A 109 33.24 -25.90 31.63
CA GLY A 109 33.61 -27.29 31.90
C GLY A 109 33.67 -27.60 33.39
#